data_AF-A0A9D6RE29-F1
#
_entry.id   AF-A0A9D6RE29-F1
#
_cell.length_a   1.000
_cell.length_b   1.000
_cell.length_c   1.000
_cell.angle_alpha   90.00
_cell.angle_beta   90.00
_cell.angle_gamma   90.00
#
_symmetry.space_group_name_H-M   'P 1'
#
loop_
_entity.id
_entity.type
_entity.pdbx_description
1 polymer ?
#
loop_
_entity_poly.entity_id
_entity_poly.type
_entity_poly.pdbx_seq_one_letter_code
_entity_poly.pdbx_strand_id
1 'polypeptide(L)'
;MKIVADKIDEYPRHALTRADVRLIFTAVPAAWSEGVKTVRLSASRSAAAVALYAGPVETFTIASRGCTKEQALHAVLAELAAHALGFKRRTFQHLQARYEAQVETLVAPLMRALLPQLARTIEPLS
;
A
#
# COMPACT_ATOMS: atom_id res chain seq x y z
N MET A 1 -9.88 8.17 8.26
CA MET A 1 -9.18 8.08 6.96
C MET A 1 -10.19 7.98 5.82
N LYS A 2 -10.06 8.82 4.79
CA LYS A 2 -10.90 8.79 3.57
C LYS A 2 -10.24 7.91 2.50
N ILE A 3 -11.01 7.06 1.82
CA ILE A 3 -10.52 6.26 0.68
C ILE A 3 -11.17 6.76 -0.60
N VAL A 4 -10.34 7.25 -1.52
CA VAL A 4 -10.72 7.68 -2.86
C VAL A 4 -10.20 6.66 -3.86
N ALA A 5 -11.01 6.30 -4.85
CA ALA A 5 -10.55 5.47 -5.95
C ALA A 5 -10.87 6.17 -7.26
N ASP A 6 -9.84 6.41 -8.05
CA ASP A 6 -9.98 6.97 -9.39
C ASP A 6 -10.75 5.98 -10.26
N LYS A 7 -11.63 6.50 -11.12
CA LYS A 7 -12.39 5.71 -12.08
C LYS A 7 -11.43 5.09 -13.10
N ILE A 8 -11.66 3.82 -13.41
CA ILE A 8 -10.92 3.10 -14.45
C ILE A 8 -11.95 2.61 -15.46
N ASP A 9 -11.87 3.13 -16.68
CA ASP A 9 -12.71 2.69 -17.79
C ASP A 9 -12.02 1.61 -18.65
N GLU A 10 -10.71 1.37 -18.44
CA GLU A 10 -9.88 0.46 -19.25
C GLU A 10 -9.04 -0.50 -18.39
N TYR A 11 -8.85 -1.74 -18.88
CA TYR A 11 -7.90 -2.68 -18.25
C TYR A 11 -6.43 -2.18 -18.35
N PRO A 12 -5.57 -2.55 -17.38
CA PRO A 12 -5.85 -3.34 -16.19
C PRO A 12 -6.56 -2.54 -15.10
N ARG A 13 -7.42 -3.21 -14.32
CA ARG A 13 -8.08 -2.66 -13.12
C ARG A 13 -7.08 -2.53 -11.97
N HIS A 14 -7.46 -1.85 -10.89
CA HIS A 14 -6.72 -1.85 -9.64
C HIS A 14 -6.57 -3.28 -9.10
N ALA A 15 -5.38 -3.65 -8.62
CA ALA A 15 -5.20 -4.93 -7.93
C ALA A 15 -5.90 -4.94 -6.57
N LEU A 16 -5.93 -3.78 -5.88
CA LEU A 16 -6.61 -3.59 -4.60
C LEU A 16 -7.94 -2.86 -4.77
N THR A 17 -8.95 -3.32 -4.06
CA THR A 17 -10.25 -2.66 -3.94
C THR A 17 -10.28 -1.71 -2.74
N ARG A 18 -11.34 -0.90 -2.61
CA ARG A 18 -11.55 -0.09 -1.39
C ARG A 18 -11.70 -0.96 -0.14
N ALA A 19 -12.32 -2.14 -0.27
CA ALA A 19 -12.48 -3.08 0.84
C ALA A 19 -11.11 -3.64 1.28
N ASP A 20 -10.28 -4.04 0.32
CA ASP A 20 -8.90 -4.48 0.57
C ASP A 20 -8.11 -3.40 1.34
N VAL A 21 -8.18 -2.15 0.90
CA VAL A 21 -7.51 -1.03 1.58
C VAL A 21 -8.02 -0.86 3.01
N ARG A 22 -9.33 -0.95 3.25
CA ARG A 22 -9.87 -0.86 4.62
C ARG A 22 -9.33 -1.99 5.50
N LEU A 23 -9.30 -3.21 4.98
CA LEU A 23 -8.78 -4.36 5.70
C LEU A 23 -7.31 -4.15 6.09
N ILE A 24 -6.48 -3.74 5.13
CA ILE A 24 -5.05 -3.48 5.36
C ILE A 24 -4.87 -2.43 6.46
N PHE A 25 -5.53 -1.27 6.33
CA PHE A 25 -5.38 -0.17 7.30
C PHE A 25 -5.97 -0.47 8.68
N THR A 26 -6.86 -1.47 8.79
CA THR A 26 -7.37 -1.93 10.09
C THR A 26 -6.42 -2.93 10.75
N ALA A 27 -5.62 -3.65 9.96
CA ALA A 27 -4.73 -4.69 10.45
C ALA A 27 -3.32 -4.21 10.81
N VAL A 28 -2.85 -3.11 10.19
CA VAL A 28 -1.55 -2.52 10.52
C VAL A 28 -1.57 -1.85 11.90
N PRO A 29 -0.43 -1.78 12.60
CA PRO A 29 -0.31 -0.97 13.81
C PRO A 29 -0.72 0.48 13.54
N ALA A 30 -1.45 1.11 14.48
CA ALA A 30 -1.96 2.47 14.29
C ALA A 30 -0.86 3.48 13.90
N ALA A 31 0.33 3.35 14.50
CA ALA A 31 1.51 4.18 14.21
C ALA A 31 1.96 4.14 12.74
N TRP A 32 1.69 3.05 12.01
CA TRP A 32 2.03 2.93 10.59
C TRP A 32 1.14 3.78 9.69
N SER A 33 -0.06 4.09 10.15
CA SER A 33 -1.04 4.91 9.43
C SER A 33 -1.15 6.34 9.98
N GLU A 34 -0.32 6.71 10.95
CA GLU A 34 -0.34 8.03 11.56
C GLU A 34 -0.06 9.11 10.51
N GLY A 35 -0.89 10.16 10.48
CA GLY A 35 -0.83 11.21 9.47
C GLY A 35 -1.46 10.86 8.12
N VAL A 36 -1.88 9.61 7.87
CA VAL A 36 -2.60 9.25 6.64
C VAL A 36 -4.07 9.66 6.74
N LYS A 37 -4.41 10.83 6.18
CA LYS A 37 -5.80 11.31 6.14
C LYS A 37 -6.56 10.75 4.94
N THR A 38 -5.89 10.63 3.80
CA THR A 38 -6.48 10.15 2.54
C THR A 38 -5.67 9.01 1.95
N VAL A 39 -6.36 7.97 1.49
CA VAL A 39 -5.79 6.92 0.63
C VAL A 39 -6.40 7.03 -0.75
N ARG A 40 -5.56 7.12 -1.79
CA ARG A 40 -5.98 7.23 -3.19
C ARG A 40 -5.56 5.99 -3.97
N LEU A 41 -6.52 5.22 -4.46
CA LEU A 41 -6.27 4.24 -5.53
C LEU A 41 -6.16 5.00 -6.86
N SER A 42 -4.93 5.17 -7.34
CA SER A 42 -4.59 6.01 -8.50
C SER A 42 -4.81 5.27 -9.82
N ALA A 43 -5.44 5.93 -10.79
CA ALA A 43 -5.60 5.38 -12.13
C ALA A 43 -4.28 5.34 -12.93
N SER A 44 -3.16 5.83 -12.41
CA SER A 44 -1.88 5.81 -13.12
C SER A 44 -1.36 4.38 -13.33
N ARG A 45 -0.80 4.13 -14.53
CA ARG A 45 -0.09 2.89 -14.89
C ARG A 45 1.44 3.05 -14.87
N SER A 46 1.93 4.29 -14.79
CA SER A 46 3.35 4.65 -14.95
C SER A 46 3.92 5.28 -13.68
N ALA A 47 3.41 4.88 -12.52
CA ALA A 47 3.89 5.41 -11.26
C ALA A 47 5.31 4.88 -10.97
N ALA A 48 6.19 5.75 -10.49
CA ALA A 48 7.55 5.38 -10.09
C ALA A 48 7.57 4.41 -8.88
N ALA A 49 6.46 4.31 -8.15
CA ALA A 49 6.26 3.34 -7.07
C ALA A 49 4.79 2.92 -7.01
N VAL A 50 4.54 1.67 -6.60
CA VAL A 50 3.19 1.11 -6.44
C VAL A 50 2.47 1.71 -5.24
N ALA A 51 3.19 2.07 -4.17
CA ALA A 51 2.67 2.76 -3.01
C ALA A 51 3.58 3.95 -2.65
N LEU A 52 2.98 5.03 -2.18
CA LEU A 52 3.71 6.24 -1.77
C LEU A 52 2.92 7.05 -0.77
N TYR A 53 3.54 7.37 0.38
CA TYR A 53 3.03 8.36 1.30
C TYR A 53 3.61 9.75 1.02
N ALA A 54 2.73 10.71 0.76
CA ALA A 54 3.08 12.12 0.59
C ALA A 54 2.71 12.90 1.86
N GLY A 55 3.64 12.95 2.82
CA GLY A 55 3.46 13.61 4.12
C GLY A 55 2.88 15.02 4.10
N PRO A 56 3.37 15.95 3.25
CA PRO A 56 2.85 17.33 3.23
C PRO A 56 1.37 17.47 2.89
N VAL A 57 0.80 16.49 2.18
CA VAL A 57 -0.61 16.44 1.79
C VAL A 57 -1.35 15.29 2.47
N GLU A 58 -0.71 14.61 3.43
CA GLU A 58 -1.29 13.54 4.26
C GLU A 58 -2.03 12.47 3.42
N THR A 59 -1.48 12.20 2.23
CA THR A 59 -2.11 11.35 1.22
C THR A 59 -1.22 10.17 0.89
N PHE A 60 -1.78 8.97 1.03
CA PHE A 60 -1.17 7.71 0.63
C PHE A 60 -1.71 7.28 -0.74
N THR A 61 -0.86 7.24 -1.74
CA THR A 61 -1.23 6.88 -3.12
C THR A 61 -0.87 5.43 -3.40
N ILE A 62 -1.80 4.68 -4.00
CA ILE A 62 -1.63 3.29 -4.42
C ILE A 62 -1.88 3.21 -5.93
N ALA A 63 -0.84 2.99 -6.70
CA ALA A 63 -0.85 2.80 -8.15
C ALA A 63 -0.72 1.30 -8.50
N SER A 64 -1.74 0.53 -8.15
CA SER A 64 -1.72 -0.94 -8.23
C SER A 64 -2.19 -1.54 -9.57
N ARG A 65 -2.39 -0.71 -10.61
CA ARG A 65 -2.88 -1.19 -11.92
C ARG A 65 -1.83 -2.07 -12.59
N GLY A 66 -2.21 -3.28 -12.97
CA GLY A 66 -1.32 -4.25 -13.61
C GLY A 66 -0.38 -5.00 -12.65
N CYS A 67 -0.50 -4.77 -11.34
CA CYS A 67 0.20 -5.54 -10.32
C CYS A 67 -0.63 -6.76 -9.89
N THR A 68 0.01 -7.77 -9.31
CA THR A 68 -0.71 -8.79 -8.54
C THR A 68 -1.16 -8.20 -7.20
N LYS A 69 -2.17 -8.83 -6.55
CA LYS A 69 -2.58 -8.46 -5.19
C LYS A 69 -1.43 -8.56 -4.19
N GLU A 70 -0.57 -9.56 -4.36
CA GLU A 70 0.61 -9.76 -3.53
C GLU A 70 1.61 -8.61 -3.66
N GLN A 71 1.98 -8.24 -4.90
CA GLN A 71 2.87 -7.11 -5.16
C GLN A 71 2.31 -5.80 -4.60
N ALA A 72 1.02 -5.56 -4.79
CA ALA A 72 0.36 -4.36 -4.30
C ALA A 72 0.29 -4.32 -2.77
N LEU A 73 -0.05 -5.44 -2.12
CA LEU A 73 -0.08 -5.55 -0.66
C LEU A 73 1.32 -5.31 -0.07
N HIS A 74 2.33 -5.98 -0.61
CA HIS A 74 3.71 -5.84 -0.15
C HIS A 74 4.17 -4.39 -0.22
N ALA A 75 3.98 -3.72 -1.37
CA ALA A 75 4.34 -2.32 -1.55
C ALA A 75 3.62 -1.40 -0.55
N VAL A 76 2.33 -1.63 -0.29
CA VAL A 76 1.56 -0.83 0.69
C VAL A 76 2.12 -1.02 2.10
N LEU A 77 2.36 -2.27 2.52
CA LEU A 77 2.89 -2.55 3.86
C LEU A 77 4.31 -2.02 4.04
N ALA A 78 5.16 -2.14 3.01
CA ALA A 78 6.53 -1.65 3.04
C ALA A 78 6.59 -0.12 3.17
N GLU A 79 5.79 0.61 2.40
CA GLU A 79 5.73 2.08 2.49
C GLU A 79 5.18 2.55 3.85
N LEU A 80 4.15 1.88 4.38
CA LEU A 80 3.59 2.21 5.71
C LEU A 80 4.59 1.91 6.84
N ALA A 81 5.30 0.79 6.78
CA ALA A 81 6.35 0.45 7.73
C ALA A 81 7.51 1.46 7.67
N ALA A 82 7.95 1.81 6.46
CA ALA A 82 9.02 2.79 6.25
C ALA A 82 8.63 4.18 6.78
N HIS A 83 7.37 4.58 6.58
CA HIS A 83 6.83 5.80 7.16
C HIS A 83 6.85 5.78 8.70
N ALA A 84 6.37 4.70 9.34
CA ALA A 84 6.41 4.55 10.80
C ALA A 84 7.83 4.58 11.38
N LEU A 85 8.81 4.06 10.64
CA LEU A 85 10.23 4.11 11.03
C LEU A 85 10.86 5.50 10.81
N GLY A 86 10.12 6.47 10.26
CA GLY A 86 10.58 7.83 10.04
C GLY A 86 11.52 7.97 8.83
N PHE A 87 11.53 7.00 7.92
CA PHE A 87 12.44 7.02 6.78
C PHE A 87 11.98 8.07 5.76
N LYS A 88 12.81 9.11 5.55
CA LYS A 88 12.60 10.12 4.49
C LYS A 88 13.30 9.67 3.21
N ARG A 89 12.60 9.65 2.06
CA ARG A 89 13.09 9.20 0.74
C ARG A 89 14.51 9.67 0.34
N ARG A 90 14.97 10.84 0.82
CA ARG A 90 16.34 11.34 0.53
C ARG A 90 17.47 10.55 1.21
N THR A 91 17.18 9.80 2.27
CA THR A 91 18.18 9.00 3.00
C THR A 91 18.28 7.55 2.51
N PHE A 92 17.42 7.15 1.56
CA PHE A 92 17.25 5.74 1.14
C PHE A 92 18.38 5.21 0.26
N GLN A 93 19.10 6.07 -0.46
CA GLN A 93 20.07 5.61 -1.48
C GLN A 93 21.35 4.99 -0.90
N HIS A 94 21.68 5.25 0.38
CA HIS A 94 22.99 4.88 0.94
C HIS A 94 22.97 3.78 2.01
N LEU A 95 21.80 3.34 2.49
CA LEU A 95 21.67 2.38 3.61
C LEU A 95 20.66 1.26 3.31
N GLN A 96 20.56 0.92 2.03
CA GLN A 96 19.41 0.20 1.47
C GLN A 96 19.19 -1.20 2.07
N ALA A 97 20.23 -2.02 2.20
CA ALA A 97 20.07 -3.44 2.54
C ALA A 97 19.59 -3.71 3.98
N ARG A 98 20.11 -2.98 4.99
CA ARG A 98 19.71 -3.19 6.39
C ARG A 98 18.28 -2.70 6.63
N TYR A 99 17.89 -1.63 5.96
CA TYR A 99 16.54 -1.09 6.06
C TYR A 99 15.52 -1.94 5.32
N GLU A 100 15.87 -2.45 4.14
CA GLU A 100 15.05 -3.46 3.45
C GLU A 100 14.84 -4.67 4.36
N ALA A 101 15.89 -5.24 4.95
CA ALA A 101 15.74 -6.37 5.88
C ALA A 101 14.86 -6.05 7.11
N GLN A 102 14.97 -4.85 7.66
CA GLN A 102 14.13 -4.42 8.79
C GLN A 102 12.67 -4.26 8.39
N VAL A 103 12.39 -3.61 7.26
CA VAL A 103 11.04 -3.47 6.71
C VAL A 103 10.46 -4.85 6.41
N GLU A 104 11.20 -5.74 5.76
CA GLU A 104 10.74 -7.09 5.46
C GLU A 104 10.41 -7.90 6.71
N THR A 105 11.21 -7.76 7.77
CA THR A 105 10.94 -8.42 9.06
C THR A 105 9.59 -7.99 9.65
N LEU A 106 9.21 -6.72 9.47
CA LEU A 106 7.94 -6.17 9.93
C LEU A 106 6.77 -6.52 8.99
N VAL A 107 7.02 -6.57 7.68
CA VAL A 107 6.01 -6.79 6.64
C VAL A 107 5.63 -8.26 6.52
N ALA A 108 6.60 -9.19 6.64
CA ALA A 108 6.39 -10.62 6.38
C ALA A 108 5.28 -11.28 7.24
N PRO A 109 5.10 -10.96 8.55
CA PRO A 109 3.97 -11.47 9.32
C PRO A 109 2.62 -10.98 8.78
N LEU A 110 2.52 -9.71 8.40
CA LEU A 110 1.29 -9.11 7.87
C LEU A 110 0.96 -9.63 6.47
N MET A 111 1.96 -9.85 5.62
CA MET A 111 1.79 -10.51 4.32
C MET A 111 1.14 -11.89 4.49
N ARG A 112 1.69 -12.72 5.38
CA ARG A 112 1.14 -14.07 5.66
C ARG A 112 -0.29 -14.03 6.20
N ALA A 113 -0.61 -13.04 7.02
CA ALA A 113 -1.95 -12.89 7.60
C ALA A 113 -2.98 -12.35 6.59
N LEU A 114 -2.62 -11.35 5.78
CA LEU A 114 -3.56 -10.59 4.97
C LEU A 114 -3.72 -11.13 3.55
N LEU A 115 -2.67 -11.65 2.92
CA LEU A 115 -2.72 -12.10 1.54
C LEU A 115 -3.84 -13.14 1.26
N PRO A 116 -4.06 -14.16 2.13
CA PRO A 116 -5.15 -15.10 1.94
C PRO A 116 -6.54 -14.46 2.04
N GLN A 117 -6.70 -13.40 2.84
CA GLN A 117 -7.97 -12.69 3.01
C GLN A 117 -8.29 -11.82 1.79
N LEU A 118 -7.26 -11.17 1.22
CA LEU A 118 -7.40 -10.37 -0.01
C LEU A 118 -7.74 -11.22 -1.22
N ALA A 119 -7.24 -12.47 -1.27
CA ALA A 119 -7.59 -13.42 -2.33
C ALA A 119 -9.07 -13.85 -2.28
N ARG A 120 -9.66 -13.92 -1.09
CA ARG A 120 -11.08 -14.27 -0.89
C ARG A 120 -12.05 -13.12 -1.16
N THR A 121 -11.56 -11.89 -1.28
CA THR A 121 -12.40 -10.69 -1.50
C THR A 121 -12.85 -10.55 -2.97
N ILE A 122 -12.69 -11.59 -3.79
CA ILE A 122 -13.23 -11.65 -5.16
C ILE A 122 -14.58 -12.38 -5.11
N GLU A 123 -15.64 -11.64 -4.81
CA GLU A 123 -16.99 -11.81 -5.36
C GLU A 123 -17.83 -10.58 -4.95
N PRO A 124 -18.49 -9.93 -5.92
CA PRO A 124 -19.91 -10.21 -6.04
C PRO A 124 -20.26 -10.73 -7.42
N LEU A 125 -21.06 -11.80 -7.43
CA LEU A 125 -21.98 -12.13 -8.50
C LEU A 125 -22.81 -10.89 -8.86
N SER A 126 -22.72 -10.45 -10.11
CA SER A 126 -23.72 -9.62 -10.79
C SER A 126 -23.53 -9.79 -12.29
#